data_AF-A0A355SAR4-F1
#
_entry.id   AF-A0A355SAR4-F1
#
_cell.length_a   1.000
_cell.length_b   1.000
_cell.length_c   1.000
_cell.angle_alpha   90.00
_cell.angle_beta   90.00
_cell.angle_gamma   90.00
#
_symmetry.space_group_name_H-M   'P 1'
#
loop_
_entity.id
_entity.type
_entity.pdbx_description
1 polymer ?
#
loop_
_entity_poly.entity_id
_entity_poly.type
_entity_poly.pdbx_seq_one_letter_code
_entity_poly.pdbx_strand_id
1 'polypeptide(L)'
;AESPGVVTEYDKTGKLVWEYKVGSRVYGAIRLKNGNTLIASGNGKSILEVSPAKEIVWEIKGKVPGTEIGLGWMTCLQELSNGNYVIGNCHAGDKNPQIFEITKEKKVVWQFDEWDLVGNGLACWQVLEGDQASMVRSRLKELK
;
A
#
# COMPACT_ATOMS: atom_id res chain seq x y z
N ALA A 1 -3.63 -19.90 -12.71
CA ALA A 1 -2.45 -19.23 -13.29
C ALA A 1 -2.75 -17.75 -13.34
N GLU A 2 -2.08 -16.95 -12.51
CA GLU A 2 -2.32 -15.51 -12.48
C GLU A 2 -1.17 -14.78 -13.18
N SER A 3 -1.17 -14.80 -14.51
CA SER A 3 -0.23 -14.06 -15.36
C SER A 3 -0.83 -12.70 -15.76
N PRO A 4 -0.01 -11.67 -16.01
CA PRO A 4 1.46 -11.73 -16.09
C PRO A 4 2.21 -11.48 -14.76
N GLY A 5 1.54 -11.05 -13.68
CA GLY A 5 2.19 -10.77 -12.40
C GLY A 5 3.29 -9.71 -12.51
N VAL A 6 2.99 -8.63 -13.23
CA VAL A 6 3.91 -7.57 -13.66
C VAL A 6 3.29 -6.22 -13.34
N VAL A 7 4.13 -5.25 -12.98
CA VAL A 7 3.78 -3.82 -12.98
C VAL A 7 4.30 -3.21 -14.27
N THR A 8 3.45 -2.45 -14.96
CA THR A 8 3.80 -1.75 -16.20
C THR A 8 3.50 -0.27 -16.06
N GLU A 9 4.38 0.57 -16.61
CA GLU A 9 4.21 2.02 -16.71
C GLU A 9 4.14 2.38 -18.19
N TYR A 10 3.15 3.19 -18.55
CA TYR A 10 2.95 3.68 -19.90
C TYR A 10 3.04 5.21 -19.90
N ASP A 11 3.62 5.78 -20.95
CA ASP A 11 3.54 7.22 -21.16
C ASP A 11 2.13 7.64 -21.63
N LYS A 12 1.93 8.94 -21.80
CA LYS A 12 0.65 9.52 -22.24
C LYS A 12 0.16 9.05 -23.62
N THR A 13 1.03 8.40 -24.41
CA THR A 13 0.69 7.84 -25.72
C THR A 13 0.33 6.36 -25.65
N GLY A 14 0.43 5.74 -24.47
CA GLY A 14 0.25 4.30 -24.29
C GLY A 14 1.50 3.48 -24.60
N LYS A 15 2.67 4.11 -24.79
CA LYS A 15 3.93 3.39 -24.99
C LYS A 15 4.43 2.87 -23.65
N LEU A 16 4.78 1.59 -23.57
CA LEU A 16 5.43 0.98 -22.41
C LEU A 16 6.80 1.65 -22.18
N VAL A 17 6.99 2.25 -21.01
CA VAL A 17 8.25 2.94 -20.63
C VAL A 17 8.98 2.26 -19.48
N TRP A 18 8.29 1.45 -18.69
CA TRP A 18 8.90 0.65 -17.64
C TRP A 18 8.06 -0.59 -17.33
N GLU A 19 8.73 -1.66 -16.93
CA GLU A 19 8.07 -2.89 -16.47
C GLU A 19 8.90 -3.61 -15.40
N TYR A 20 8.21 -4.27 -14.49
CA TYR A 20 8.83 -5.07 -13.44
C TYR A 20 8.00 -6.32 -13.13
N LYS A 21 8.64 -7.48 -13.26
CA LYS A 21 8.03 -8.78 -12.97
C LYS A 21 8.06 -9.05 -11.47
N VAL A 22 6.89 -9.13 -10.86
CA VAL A 22 6.71 -9.41 -9.42
C VAL A 22 6.53 -10.91 -9.16
N GLY A 23 5.92 -11.63 -10.11
CA GLY A 23 5.69 -13.08 -10.00
C GLY A 23 4.44 -13.48 -9.21
N SER A 24 3.58 -12.51 -8.87
CA SER A 24 2.26 -12.71 -8.23
C SER A 24 1.27 -11.65 -8.75
N ARG A 25 -0.04 -11.82 -8.49
CA ARG A 25 -1.02 -10.77 -8.78
C ARG A 25 -0.81 -9.56 -7.90
N VAL A 26 -0.19 -8.56 -8.50
CA VAL A 26 -0.12 -7.21 -7.96
C VAL A 26 -1.52 -6.65 -7.82
N TYR A 27 -1.81 -6.05 -6.67
CA TYR A 27 -3.04 -5.29 -6.46
C TYR A 27 -2.83 -3.80 -6.73
N GLY A 28 -1.75 -3.24 -6.19
CA GLY A 28 -1.47 -1.81 -6.26
C GLY A 28 0.00 -1.53 -6.56
N ALA A 29 0.24 -0.46 -7.30
CA ALA A 29 1.56 0.12 -7.46
C ALA A 29 1.45 1.65 -7.54
N ILE A 30 2.33 2.36 -6.86
CA ILE A 30 2.39 3.83 -6.88
C ILE A 30 3.82 4.30 -7.15
N ARG A 31 3.96 5.39 -7.91
CA ARG A 31 5.23 6.12 -8.01
C ARG A 31 5.40 6.98 -6.76
N LEU A 32 6.51 6.81 -6.08
CA LEU A 32 6.90 7.59 -4.91
C LEU A 32 7.53 8.92 -5.32
N LYS A 33 7.55 9.88 -4.39
CA LYS A 33 8.16 11.21 -4.59
C LYS A 33 9.64 11.14 -5.00
N ASN A 34 10.35 10.11 -4.55
CA ASN A 34 11.77 9.88 -4.87
C ASN A 34 12.00 9.25 -6.26
N GLY A 35 10.96 8.92 -7.01
CA GLY A 35 11.06 8.29 -8.33
C GLY A 35 11.02 6.76 -8.32
N ASN A 36 11.07 6.11 -7.15
CA ASN A 36 10.91 4.66 -7.02
C ASN A 36 9.44 4.25 -7.14
N THR A 37 9.19 2.96 -7.36
CA THR A 37 7.84 2.39 -7.45
C THR A 37 7.59 1.51 -6.22
N LEU A 38 6.59 1.85 -5.41
CA LEU A 38 6.09 1.00 -4.32
C LEU A 38 5.02 0.06 -4.86
N ILE A 39 5.12 -1.23 -4.55
CA ILE A 39 4.31 -2.30 -5.14
C ILE A 39 3.74 -3.20 -4.05
N ALA A 40 2.44 -3.42 -4.08
CA ALA A 40 1.73 -4.38 -3.23
C ALA A 40 1.48 -5.67 -4.02
N SER A 41 2.16 -6.74 -3.63
CA SER A 41 2.19 -7.99 -4.40
C SER A 41 0.92 -8.84 -4.26
N GLY A 42 -0.16 -8.31 -3.68
CA GLY A 42 -1.40 -9.05 -3.44
C GLY A 42 -1.11 -10.34 -2.69
N ASN A 43 -1.35 -11.48 -3.34
CA ASN A 43 -1.14 -12.82 -2.78
C ASN A 43 0.34 -13.18 -2.57
N GLY A 44 1.27 -12.37 -3.09
CA GLY A 44 2.71 -12.49 -2.82
C GLY A 44 3.10 -12.13 -1.38
N LYS A 45 2.17 -11.57 -0.58
CA LYS A 45 2.35 -11.23 0.84
C LYS A 45 3.58 -10.33 1.07
N SER A 46 3.80 -9.38 0.18
CA SER A 46 4.94 -8.46 0.26
C SER A 46 4.63 -7.06 -0.25
N ILE A 47 5.39 -6.10 0.27
CA ILE A 47 5.51 -4.76 -0.30
C ILE A 47 6.95 -4.57 -0.76
N LEU A 48 7.12 -4.09 -2.00
CA LEU A 48 8.42 -3.84 -2.62
C LEU A 48 8.55 -2.36 -2.95
N GLU A 49 9.67 -1.73 -2.63
CA GLU A 49 10.10 -0.48 -3.26
C GLU A 49 11.17 -0.80 -4.29
N VAL A 50 10.90 -0.48 -5.55
CA VAL A 50 11.76 -0.82 -6.69
C VAL A 50 12.26 0.45 -7.36
N SER A 51 13.57 0.55 -7.55
CA SER A 51 14.19 1.68 -8.26
C SER A 51 13.88 1.65 -9.77
N PRO A 52 14.05 2.77 -10.50
CA PRO A 52 13.95 2.76 -11.96
C PRO A 52 14.92 1.76 -12.63
N ALA A 53 16.06 1.49 -12.00
CA ALA A 53 17.04 0.48 -12.41
C ALA A 53 16.60 -0.98 -12.13
N LYS A 54 15.38 -1.18 -11.62
CA LYS A 54 14.77 -2.48 -11.29
C LYS A 54 15.41 -3.20 -10.10
N GLU A 55 16.03 -2.45 -9.20
CA GLU A 55 16.59 -2.98 -7.95
C GLU A 55 15.57 -2.83 -6.81
N ILE A 56 15.41 -3.88 -6.00
CA ILE A 56 14.61 -3.78 -4.76
C ILE A 56 15.46 -3.03 -3.73
N VAL A 57 15.03 -1.84 -3.34
CA VAL A 57 15.74 -0.99 -2.36
C VAL A 57 15.10 -1.03 -0.97
N TRP A 58 13.85 -1.52 -0.87
CA TRP A 58 13.16 -1.78 0.39
C TRP A 58 12.13 -2.89 0.21
N GLU A 59 11.93 -3.73 1.24
CA GLU A 59 10.95 -4.83 1.22
C GLU A 59 10.44 -5.18 2.63
N ILE A 60 9.16 -5.57 2.72
CA ILE A 60 8.62 -6.42 3.79
C ILE A 60 7.92 -7.63 3.16
N LYS A 61 8.01 -8.81 3.79
CA LYS A 61 7.46 -10.06 3.24
C LYS A 61 7.01 -11.02 4.34
N GLY A 62 5.80 -11.56 4.19
CA GLY A 62 5.17 -12.53 5.10
C GLY A 62 4.73 -11.96 6.45
N LYS A 63 5.59 -11.16 7.10
CA LYS A 63 5.34 -10.50 8.39
C LYS A 63 6.05 -9.15 8.43
N VAL A 64 5.48 -8.17 9.12
CA VAL A 64 6.15 -6.89 9.36
C VAL A 64 7.26 -7.09 10.41
N PRO A 65 8.52 -6.69 10.13
CA PRO A 65 9.64 -6.91 11.04
C PRO A 65 9.41 -6.31 12.44
N GLY A 66 9.78 -7.06 13.48
CA GLY A 66 9.64 -6.61 14.87
C GLY A 66 8.21 -6.61 15.41
N THR A 67 7.25 -7.22 14.70
CA THR A 67 5.84 -7.31 15.12
C THR A 67 5.28 -8.71 14.89
N GLU A 68 4.04 -8.92 15.32
CA GLU A 68 3.24 -10.12 14.98
C GLU A 68 2.30 -9.91 13.79
N ILE A 69 2.37 -8.77 13.09
CA ILE A 69 1.49 -8.43 11.97
C ILE A 69 1.89 -9.28 10.75
N GLY A 70 1.08 -10.30 10.47
CA GLY A 70 1.15 -11.12 9.27
C GLY A 70 0.59 -10.39 8.05
N LEU A 71 1.25 -10.62 6.91
CA LEU A 71 0.84 -10.07 5.61
C LEU A 71 -0.12 -11.03 4.91
N GLY A 72 -1.33 -10.55 4.63
CA GLY A 72 -2.38 -11.25 3.91
C GLY A 72 -2.35 -10.90 2.43
N TRP A 73 -3.49 -10.45 1.90
CA TRP A 73 -3.60 -9.90 0.57
C TRP A 73 -3.22 -8.41 0.58
N MET A 74 -2.01 -8.11 0.10
CA MET A 74 -1.47 -6.74 0.15
C MET A 74 -2.13 -5.86 -0.91
N THR A 75 -2.77 -4.76 -0.49
CA THR A 75 -3.70 -3.99 -1.33
C THR A 75 -3.28 -2.52 -1.50
N CYS A 76 -4.19 -1.56 -1.34
CA CYS A 76 -3.92 -0.13 -1.57
C CYS A 76 -2.67 0.36 -0.83
N LEU A 77 -2.00 1.33 -1.45
CA LEU A 77 -0.77 1.95 -0.99
C LEU A 77 -0.93 3.46 -1.01
N GLN A 78 -0.33 4.12 -0.02
CA GLN A 78 -0.21 5.57 0.00
C GLN A 78 1.13 5.97 0.60
N GLU A 79 1.83 6.90 -0.04
CA GLU A 79 2.95 7.63 0.58
C GLU A 79 2.41 8.91 1.22
N LEU A 80 2.63 9.07 2.52
CA LEU A 80 2.20 10.25 3.27
C LEU A 80 3.15 11.43 3.08
N SER A 81 2.70 12.61 3.51
CA SER A 81 3.51 13.85 3.53
C SER A 81 4.86 13.67 4.24
N ASN A 82 4.88 12.93 5.35
CA ASN A 82 6.07 12.64 6.17
C ASN A 82 7.01 11.56 5.56
N GLY A 83 6.64 10.95 4.43
CA GLY A 83 7.42 9.91 3.76
C GLY A 83 7.16 8.48 4.24
N ASN A 84 6.29 8.29 5.24
CA ASN A 84 5.83 6.96 5.65
C ASN A 84 4.92 6.33 4.60
N TYR A 85 4.77 5.01 4.70
CA TYR A 85 3.83 4.25 3.89
C TYR A 85 2.62 3.87 4.70
N VAL A 86 1.43 4.05 4.14
CA VAL A 86 0.21 3.42 4.62
C VAL A 86 -0.13 2.27 3.68
N ILE A 87 -0.38 1.09 4.24
CA ILE A 87 -0.49 -0.16 3.50
C ILE A 87 -1.77 -0.90 3.92
N GLY A 88 -2.55 -1.33 2.93
CA GLY A 88 -3.70 -2.21 3.13
C GLY A 88 -3.30 -3.68 3.26
N ASN A 89 -3.88 -4.36 4.25
CA ASN A 89 -3.62 -5.76 4.60
C ASN A 89 -4.93 -6.56 4.60
N CYS A 90 -5.58 -6.61 3.43
CA CYS A 90 -6.86 -7.28 3.26
C CYS A 90 -6.71 -8.80 3.44
N HIS A 91 -7.76 -9.51 3.83
CA HIS A 91 -7.72 -10.98 4.00
C HIS A 91 -6.65 -11.50 4.97
N ALA A 92 -6.19 -10.68 5.93
CA ALA A 92 -5.18 -11.06 6.92
C ALA A 92 -5.76 -11.68 8.19
N GLY A 93 -7.10 -11.72 8.34
CA GLY A 93 -7.76 -12.26 9.53
C GLY A 93 -7.85 -11.25 10.68
N ASP A 94 -8.56 -11.64 11.73
CA ASP A 94 -8.99 -10.82 12.87
C ASP A 94 -7.87 -10.46 13.87
N LYS A 95 -6.68 -11.04 13.71
CA LYS A 95 -5.50 -10.76 14.53
C LYS A 95 -4.52 -9.78 13.89
N ASN A 96 -4.88 -9.22 12.73
CA ASN A 96 -4.03 -8.32 11.97
C ASN A 96 -4.81 -7.06 11.61
N PRO A 97 -4.18 -5.88 11.69
CA PRO A 97 -4.82 -4.64 11.28
C PRO A 97 -5.14 -4.67 9.80
N GLN A 98 -6.27 -4.06 9.41
CA GLN A 98 -6.65 -3.95 8.00
C GLN A 98 -5.81 -2.90 7.26
N ILE A 99 -5.32 -1.89 7.98
CA ILE A 99 -4.39 -0.86 7.47
C ILE A 99 -3.32 -0.61 8.52
N PHE A 100 -2.07 -0.40 8.10
CA PHE A 100 -1.02 0.09 8.99
C PHE A 100 -0.16 1.15 8.32
N GLU A 101 0.33 2.11 9.12
CA GLU A 101 1.36 3.07 8.74
C GLU A 101 2.72 2.56 9.22
N ILE A 102 3.72 2.59 8.34
CA ILE A 102 5.08 2.12 8.60
C ILE A 102 6.14 3.14 8.15
N THR A 103 7.18 3.31 8.96
CA THR A 103 8.34 4.14 8.60
C THR A 103 9.29 3.41 7.65
N LYS A 104 10.26 4.13 7.06
CA LYS A 104 11.31 3.52 6.22
C LYS A 104 12.16 2.51 6.99
N GLU A 105 12.33 2.70 8.30
CA GLU A 105 13.01 1.78 9.23
C GLU A 105 12.13 0.58 9.63
N LYS A 106 10.97 0.40 8.99
CA LYS A 106 10.04 -0.71 9.17
C LYS A 106 9.37 -0.75 10.54
N LYS A 107 9.22 0.41 11.19
CA LYS A 107 8.49 0.55 12.44
C LYS A 107 7.03 0.90 12.16
N VAL A 108 6.10 0.13 12.72
CA VAL A 108 4.67 0.46 12.65
C VAL A 108 4.37 1.57 13.65
N VAL A 109 3.77 2.66 13.18
CA VAL A 109 3.49 3.86 14.00
C VAL A 109 2.00 4.15 14.15
N TRP A 110 1.16 3.56 13.30
CA TRP A 110 -0.29 3.65 13.39
C TRP A 110 -0.95 2.42 12.76
N GLN A 111 -2.15 2.09 13.22
CA GLN A 111 -2.94 0.96 12.73
C GLN A 111 -4.42 1.34 12.68
N PHE A 112 -5.12 0.84 11.66
CA PHE A 112 -6.57 0.70 11.64
C PHE A 112 -6.89 -0.79 11.85
N ASP A 113 -7.36 -1.11 13.05
CA ASP A 113 -7.68 -2.47 13.47
C ASP A 113 -9.13 -2.53 13.96
N GLU A 114 -10.06 -2.31 13.03
CA GLU A 114 -11.49 -2.15 13.28
C GLU A 114 -12.25 -3.32 12.66
N TRP A 115 -11.94 -4.53 13.12
CA TRP A 115 -12.50 -5.77 12.56
C TRP A 115 -14.03 -5.77 12.56
N ASP A 116 -14.67 -5.34 13.65
CA ASP A 116 -16.13 -5.35 13.75
C ASP A 116 -16.80 -4.37 12.76
N LEU A 117 -16.07 -3.35 12.29
CA LEU A 117 -16.57 -2.35 11.35
C LEU A 117 -16.45 -2.80 9.88
N VAL A 118 -15.27 -3.31 9.49
CA VAL A 118 -14.95 -3.58 8.07
C VAL A 118 -14.68 -5.05 7.77
N GLY A 119 -14.56 -5.88 8.82
CA GLY A 119 -14.20 -7.28 8.72
C GLY A 119 -12.92 -7.51 7.93
N ASN A 120 -12.94 -8.57 7.13
CA ASN A 120 -11.79 -9.02 6.36
C ASN A 120 -11.69 -8.38 4.96
N GLY A 121 -12.50 -7.36 4.67
CA GLY A 121 -12.86 -6.91 3.32
C GLY A 121 -12.50 -5.46 3.00
N LEU A 122 -11.36 -4.95 3.49
CA LEU A 122 -10.92 -3.57 3.22
C LEU A 122 -9.74 -3.54 2.24
N ALA A 123 -10.03 -3.55 0.94
CA ALA A 123 -9.01 -3.53 -0.11
C ALA A 123 -8.66 -2.11 -0.60
N CYS A 124 -9.65 -1.21 -0.60
CA CYS A 124 -9.49 0.18 -1.03
C CYS A 124 -9.78 1.14 0.13
N TRP A 125 -8.93 2.13 0.30
CA TRP A 125 -9.06 3.18 1.31
C TRP A 125 -8.19 4.38 0.88
N GLN A 126 -8.38 5.52 1.51
CA GLN A 126 -7.51 6.69 1.35
C GLN A 126 -7.40 7.44 2.69
N VAL A 127 -6.18 7.81 3.07
CA VAL A 127 -5.93 8.70 4.20
C VAL A 127 -5.86 10.13 3.67
N LEU A 128 -6.66 11.03 4.24
CA LEU A 128 -6.63 12.46 3.90
C LEU A 128 -5.81 13.22 4.95
N GLU A 129 -4.87 14.05 4.49
CA GLU A 129 -4.03 14.89 5.33
C GLU A 129 -4.25 16.39 5.02
N GLY A 130 -3.82 17.27 5.94
CA GLY A 130 -3.73 18.72 5.71
C GLY A 130 -5.01 19.38 5.22
N ASP A 131 -4.90 20.13 4.12
CA ASP A 131 -5.99 20.91 3.54
C ASP A 131 -7.16 20.03 3.06
N GLN A 132 -6.87 18.83 2.53
CA GLN A 132 -7.93 17.90 2.11
C GLN A 132 -8.75 17.41 3.30
N ALA A 133 -8.10 17.03 4.39
CA ALA A 133 -8.79 16.63 5.61
C ALA A 133 -9.62 17.78 6.21
N SER A 134 -9.06 18.99 6.22
CA SER A 134 -9.74 20.20 6.72
C SER A 134 -10.97 20.54 5.89
N MET A 135 -10.84 20.48 4.56
CA MET A 135 -11.94 20.69 3.62
C MET A 135 -13.07 19.68 3.86
N VAL A 136 -12.77 18.38 3.93
CA VAL A 136 -13.78 17.33 4.14
C VAL A 136 -14.49 17.53 5.47
N ARG A 137 -13.77 17.82 6.56
CA ARG A 137 -14.36 18.08 7.87
C ARG A 137 -15.29 19.30 7.86
N SER A 138 -14.92 20.37 7.16
CA SER A 138 -15.78 21.56 7.00
C SER A 138 -17.11 21.18 6.33
N ARG A 139 -17.05 20.44 5.21
CA ARG A 139 -18.24 20.00 4.48
C ARG A 139 -19.14 19.09 5.31
N LEU A 140 -18.56 18.15 6.06
CA LEU A 140 -19.34 17.26 6.92
C LEU A 140 -20.06 18.00 8.06
N LYS A 141 -19.50 19.12 8.55
CA LYS A 141 -20.14 19.95 9.58
C LYS A 141 -21.38 20.67 9.02
N GLU A 142 -21.36 21.07 7.75
CA GLU A 142 -22.49 21.73 7.07
C GLU A 142 -23.68 20.78 6.82
N LEU A 143 -23.48 19.46 6.90
CA LEU A 143 -24.52 18.43 6.69
C LEU A 143 -25.28 18.03 7.96
N LYS A 144 -24.88 18.55 9.13
CA LYS A 144 -25.55 18.33 10.42
C LYS A 144 -26.46 19.50 10.76
#